data_AF-A0A835Q5V7-F1
#
_entry.id   AF-A0A835Q5V7-F1
#
_cell.length_a   1.000
_cell.length_b   1.000
_cell.length_c   1.000
_cell.angle_alpha   90.00
_cell.angle_beta   90.00
_cell.angle_gamma   90.00
#
_symmetry.space_group_name_H-M   'P 1'
#
loop_
_entity.id
_entity.type
_entity.pdbx_description
1 polymer ?
#
loop_
_entity_poly.entity_id
_entity_poly.type
_entity_poly.pdbx_seq_one_letter_code
_entity_poly.pdbx_strand_id
1 'polypeptide(L)'
;MAPLHPIREANAKSPYGHLSRQEFYEKHQILHDEAFFYANHTDTTLFTQSWRPARPANLRGTVAMLHGYVSESGWLFELTAVAFARLGFLSWP
;
A
#
# COMPACT_ATOMS: atom_id res chain seq x y z
N MET A 1 20.27 18.37 -4.36
CA MET A 1 19.08 18.29 -3.49
C MET A 1 18.78 16.82 -3.23
N ALA A 2 18.63 16.39 -1.98
CA ALA A 2 18.24 15.00 -1.69
C ALA A 2 16.85 14.71 -2.30
N PRO A 3 16.60 13.52 -2.87
CA PRO A 3 15.28 13.16 -3.35
C PRO A 3 14.27 13.30 -2.20
N LEU A 4 13.23 14.08 -2.43
CA LEU A 4 12.18 14.29 -1.44
C LEU A 4 11.35 13.00 -1.35
N HIS A 5 11.24 12.43 -0.14
CA HIS A 5 10.39 11.26 0.08
C HIS A 5 8.96 11.56 -0.41
N PRO A 6 8.35 10.67 -1.22
CA PRO A 6 7.10 10.98 -1.91
C PRO A 6 5.92 11.17 -0.96
N ILE A 7 5.97 10.58 0.24
CA ILE A 7 4.91 10.66 1.26
C ILE A 7 5.45 11.42 2.48
N ARG A 8 4.77 12.48 2.92
CA ARG A 8 5.25 13.36 4.01
C ARG A 8 4.28 13.53 5.16
N GLU A 9 3.08 12.98 5.00
CA GLU A 9 2.03 13.08 5.97
C GLU A 9 2.36 12.25 7.22
N ALA A 10 3.06 11.13 7.05
CA ALA A 10 3.45 10.24 8.13
C ALA A 10 4.11 10.99 9.31
N ASN A 11 3.67 10.66 10.53
CA ASN A 11 4.22 11.19 11.76
C ASN A 11 4.40 10.06 12.79
N ALA A 12 4.82 10.39 14.01
CA ALA A 12 5.09 9.40 15.06
C ALA A 12 3.86 8.55 15.48
N LYS A 13 2.64 8.94 15.10
CA LYS A 13 1.39 8.31 15.52
C LYS A 13 0.62 7.64 14.38
N SER A 14 0.91 7.97 13.12
CA SER A 14 0.12 7.50 11.98
C SER A 14 0.91 7.59 10.67
N PRO A 15 0.78 6.60 9.75
CA PRO A 15 1.34 6.69 8.40
C PRO A 15 0.67 7.77 7.56
N TYR A 16 -0.53 8.22 7.95
CA TYR A 16 -1.33 9.23 7.26
C TYR A 16 -1.23 10.61 7.92
N GLY A 17 -0.47 10.73 9.01
CA GLY A 17 -0.33 11.98 9.73
C GLY A 17 -1.57 12.40 10.49
N HIS A 18 -2.14 13.52 10.06
CA HIS A 18 -3.40 14.07 10.58
C HIS A 18 -4.60 13.72 9.70
N LEU A 19 -4.38 13.06 8.57
CA LEU A 19 -5.45 12.61 7.69
C LEU A 19 -6.03 11.29 8.19
N SER A 20 -7.31 11.08 7.92
CA SER A 20 -7.87 9.73 7.90
C SER A 20 -7.26 8.92 6.74
N ARG A 21 -7.40 7.60 6.81
CA ARG A 21 -6.95 6.68 5.76
C ARG A 21 -7.57 7.02 4.40
N GLN A 22 -8.87 7.30 4.38
CA GLN A 22 -9.59 7.65 3.15
C GLN A 22 -9.08 8.96 2.56
N GLU A 23 -8.99 10.04 3.36
CA GLU A 23 -8.46 11.33 2.90
C GLU A 23 -7.03 11.21 2.36
N PHE A 24 -6.21 10.37 2.99
CA PHE A 24 -4.86 10.10 2.53
C PHE A 24 -4.83 9.44 1.15
N TYR A 25 -5.59 8.37 0.92
CA TYR A 25 -5.62 7.72 -0.40
C TYR A 25 -6.24 8.60 -1.48
N GLU A 26 -7.31 9.34 -1.15
CA GLU A 26 -7.91 10.32 -2.06
C GLU A 26 -6.91 11.40 -2.48
N LYS A 27 -6.16 11.97 -1.51
CA LYS A 27 -5.10 12.95 -1.77
C LYS A 27 -4.01 12.40 -2.68
N HIS A 28 -3.61 11.15 -2.49
CA HIS A 28 -2.58 10.48 -3.32
C HIS A 28 -3.13 9.87 -4.62
N GLN A 29 -4.45 10.00 -4.87
CA GLN A 29 -5.15 9.43 -6.03
C GLN A 29 -4.93 7.91 -6.14
N ILE A 30 -5.04 7.23 -5.00
CA ILE A 30 -4.89 5.78 -4.86
C ILE A 30 -6.24 5.14 -4.56
N LEU A 31 -6.51 4.01 -5.20
CA LEU A 31 -7.55 3.09 -4.78
C LEU A 31 -6.91 1.99 -3.95
N HIS A 32 -7.48 1.77 -2.78
CA HIS A 32 -7.07 0.77 -1.81
C HIS A 32 -8.20 -0.23 -1.60
N ASP A 33 -7.86 -1.50 -1.50
CA ASP A 33 -8.80 -2.60 -1.26
C ASP A 33 -8.19 -3.61 -0.29
N GLU A 34 -9.04 -4.30 0.47
CA GLU A 34 -8.65 -5.35 1.41
C GLU A 34 -9.41 -6.63 1.08
N ALA A 35 -8.72 -7.76 1.15
CA ALA A 35 -9.30 -9.05 0.85
C ALA A 35 -8.81 -10.14 1.82
N PHE A 36 -9.67 -11.13 2.02
CA PHE A 36 -9.40 -12.29 2.85
C PHE A 36 -9.61 -13.55 2.03
N PHE A 37 -8.64 -14.46 2.08
CA PHE A 37 -8.69 -15.73 1.35
C PHE A 37 -8.40 -16.87 2.30
N TYR A 38 -9.25 -17.90 2.28
CA TYR A 38 -9.03 -19.10 3.08
C TYR A 38 -8.03 -20.02 2.39
N ALA A 39 -6.94 -20.34 3.08
CA ALA A 39 -5.86 -21.20 2.59
C ALA A 39 -6.05 -22.63 3.10
N ASN A 40 -6.60 -23.50 2.24
CA ASN A 40 -6.92 -24.90 2.58
C ASN A 40 -5.71 -25.70 3.11
N HIS A 41 -4.49 -25.40 2.64
CA HIS A 41 -3.30 -26.17 3.00
C HIS A 41 -2.78 -25.91 4.42
N THR A 42 -3.07 -24.73 4.95
CA THR A 42 -2.63 -24.31 6.29
C THR A 42 -3.80 -24.16 7.26
N ASP A 43 -5.04 -24.31 6.78
CA ASP A 43 -6.29 -24.08 7.52
C ASP A 43 -6.32 -22.69 8.19
N THR A 44 -5.87 -21.69 7.42
CA THR A 44 -5.76 -20.30 7.90
C THR A 44 -6.37 -19.33 6.90
N THR A 45 -6.96 -18.25 7.41
CA THR A 45 -7.36 -17.11 6.59
C THR A 45 -6.17 -16.17 6.39
N LEU A 46 -5.82 -15.93 5.13
CA LEU A 46 -4.82 -14.96 4.74
C LEU A 46 -5.48 -13.61 4.48
N PHE A 47 -4.85 -12.56 4.98
CA PHE A 47 -5.20 -11.17 4.70
C PHE A 47 -4.26 -10.63 3.63
N THR A 48 -4.80 -9.91 2.66
CA THR A 48 -4.03 -9.15 1.68
C THR A 48 -4.70 -7.81 1.39
N GLN A 49 -3.95 -6.92 0.74
CA GLN A 49 -4.37 -5.58 0.40
C GLN A 49 -3.89 -5.25 -1.01
N SER A 50 -4.49 -4.26 -1.66
CA SER A 50 -3.94 -3.78 -2.92
C SER A 50 -3.99 -2.27 -3.01
N TRP A 51 -3.01 -1.70 -3.71
CA TRP A 51 -2.95 -0.27 -4.01
C TRP A 51 -2.72 -0.08 -5.52
N ARG A 52 -3.55 0.76 -6.14
CA ARG A 52 -3.43 1.09 -7.56
C ARG A 52 -3.79 2.56 -7.84
N PRO A 53 -3.31 3.14 -8.95
CA PRO A 53 -3.76 4.46 -9.37
C PRO A 53 -5.29 4.53 -9.54
N ALA A 54 -5.91 5.63 -9.09
CA ALA A 54 -7.35 5.84 -9.18
C ALA A 54 -7.85 6.27 -10.57
N ARG A 55 -7.01 6.96 -11.34
CA ARG A 55 -7.34 7.41 -12.70
C ARG A 55 -7.02 6.31 -13.72
N PRO A 56 -7.54 6.38 -14.96
CA PRO A 56 -7.06 5.55 -16.07
C PRO A 56 -5.58 5.87 -16.32
N ALA A 57 -4.72 5.18 -15.58
CA ALA A 57 -3.29 5.17 -15.76
C ALA A 57 -2.99 3.87 -16.50
N ASN A 58 -2.23 3.96 -17.58
CA ASN A 58 -1.63 2.76 -18.17
C ASN A 58 -0.77 2.12 -17.08
N LEU A 59 -1.27 1.02 -16.50
CA LEU A 59 -0.54 0.28 -15.48
C LEU A 59 0.79 -0.16 -16.10
N ARG A 60 1.89 0.21 -15.44
CA ARG A 60 3.24 -0.11 -15.91
C ARG A 60 3.63 -1.55 -15.60
N GLY A 61 2.90 -2.18 -14.69
CA GLY A 61 3.10 -3.55 -14.26
C GLY A 61 2.57 -3.77 -12.85
N THR A 62 2.95 -4.91 -12.28
CA THR A 62 2.54 -5.35 -10.95
C THR A 62 3.76 -5.55 -10.06
N VAL A 63 3.66 -5.21 -8.79
CA VAL A 63 4.66 -5.43 -7.76
C VAL A 63 4.06 -6.33 -6.69
N ALA A 64 4.52 -7.58 -6.64
CA ALA A 64 4.24 -8.48 -5.52
C ALA A 64 5.24 -8.16 -4.40
N MET A 65 4.72 -7.89 -3.21
CA MET A 65 5.52 -7.44 -2.08
C MET A 65 5.47 -8.50 -0.98
N LEU A 66 6.59 -8.84 -0.35
CA LEU A 66 6.62 -9.82 0.74
C LEU A 66 7.35 -9.20 1.92
N HIS A 67 6.79 -9.33 3.12
CA HIS A 67 7.44 -8.86 4.34
C HIS A 67 8.46 -9.90 4.84
N GLY A 68 9.40 -9.46 5.67
CA GLY A 68 10.40 -10.34 6.26
C GLY A 68 9.85 -11.28 7.34
N TYR A 69 10.70 -12.19 7.80
CA TYR A 69 10.42 -13.06 8.95
C TYR A 69 10.09 -12.22 10.20
N VAL A 70 9.00 -12.54 10.89
CA VAL A 70 8.47 -11.81 12.07
C VAL A 70 7.95 -10.39 11.76
N SER A 71 7.97 -9.96 10.51
CA SER A 71 7.35 -8.71 10.07
C SER A 71 5.87 -8.91 9.74
N GLU A 72 5.19 -7.80 9.48
CA GLU A 72 3.83 -7.75 8.94
C GLU A 72 3.69 -6.67 7.85
N SER A 73 2.52 -6.57 7.23
CA SER A 73 2.17 -5.57 6.20
C SER A 73 1.86 -4.19 6.81
N GLY A 74 2.83 -3.63 7.54
CA GLY A 74 2.64 -2.45 8.38
C GLY A 74 2.85 -1.13 7.67
N TRP A 75 3.09 -0.08 8.44
CA TRP A 75 3.21 1.29 7.92
C TRP A 75 4.26 1.42 6.82
N LEU A 76 5.43 0.80 6.98
CA LEU A 76 6.48 0.85 5.96
C LEU A 76 6.03 0.18 4.65
N PHE A 77 5.37 -0.97 4.78
CA PHE A 77 4.90 -1.76 3.65
C PHE A 77 3.85 -0.98 2.85
N GLU A 78 2.86 -0.45 3.56
CA GLU A 78 1.79 0.36 3.01
C GLU A 78 2.32 1.63 2.32
N LEU A 79 3.19 2.39 2.98
CA LEU A 79 3.76 3.61 2.39
C LEU A 79 4.61 3.31 1.15
N THR A 80 5.29 2.17 1.13
CA THR A 80 6.03 1.70 -0.05
C THR A 80 5.08 1.31 -1.19
N ALA A 81 3.98 0.62 -0.90
CA ALA A 81 2.96 0.26 -1.87
C ALA A 81 2.31 1.50 -2.50
N VAL A 82 1.98 2.50 -1.67
CA VAL A 82 1.46 3.80 -2.15
C VAL A 82 2.47 4.51 -3.07
N ALA A 83 3.77 4.44 -2.76
CA ALA A 83 4.80 5.01 -3.62
C ALA A 83 4.84 4.31 -5.00
N PHE A 84 4.78 2.98 -5.05
CA PHE A 84 4.68 2.23 -6.32
C PHE A 84 3.40 2.55 -7.09
N ALA A 85 2.27 2.64 -6.39
CA ALA A 85 1.00 3.01 -7.00
C ALA A 85 1.04 4.40 -7.62
N ARG A 86 1.68 5.38 -6.96
CA ARG A 86 1.90 6.72 -7.55
C ARG A 86 2.82 6.72 -8.77
N LEU A 87 3.69 5.73 -8.90
CA LEU A 87 4.53 5.51 -10.09
C LEU A 87 3.82 4.76 -11.22
N GLY A 88 2.58 4.34 -11.01
CA GLY A 88 1.76 3.67 -12.02
C GLY A 88 1.78 2.14 -11.97
N PHE A 89 2.18 1.55 -10.84
CA PHE A 89 2.15 0.09 -10.63
C PHE A 89 0.93 -0.32 -9.82
N LEU A 90 0.47 -1.57 -10.00
CA LEU A 90 -0.40 -2.23 -9.05
C LEU A 90 0.47 -2.95 -8.01
N SER A 91 0.29 -2.68 -6.73
CA SER A 91 1.04 -3.35 -5.65
C SER A 91 0.12 -4.17 -4.77
N TRP A 92 0.55 -5.39 -4.42
CA TRP A 92 -0.18 -6.31 -3.53
C TRP A 92 0.82 -7.18 -2.73
N PRO A 93 0.55 -7.48 -1.44
CA PRO A 93 1.22 -8.52 -0.65
C PRO A 93 0.75 -9.93 -0.98
#